data_AF-A0A1Q5BRK6-F1
#
_entry.id   AF-A0A1Q5BRK6-F1
#
_cell.length_a   1.000
_cell.length_b   1.000
_cell.length_c   1.000
_cell.angle_alpha   90.00
_cell.angle_beta   90.00
_cell.angle_gamma   90.00
#
_symmetry.space_group_name_H-M   'P 1'
#
loop_
_entity.id
_entity.type
_entity.pdbx_description
1 polymer ?
#
loop_
_entity_poly.entity_id
_entity_poly.type
_entity_poly.pdbx_seq_one_letter_code
_entity_poly.pdbx_strand_id
1 'polypeptide(L)' 'MKGDQEHAILAVHVRGLDGMCAGCRAWWSRLTPYPCWQVEWATSRQARTITARFLEGVR' A
#
# COMPACT_ATOMS: atom_id res chain seq x y z
N MET A 1 -1.99 15.61 1.50
CA MET A 1 -0.64 15.35 2.06
C MET A 1 -0.04 14.16 1.31
N LYS A 2 1.26 14.13 0.98
CA LYS A 2 1.85 13.08 0.11
C LYS A 2 1.83 11.66 0.71
N GLY A 3 1.33 11.47 1.94
CA GLY A 3 1.18 10.15 2.58
C GLY A 3 -0.26 9.69 2.79
N ASP A 4 -1.28 10.52 2.51
CA ASP A 4 -2.67 10.15 2.83
C ASP A 4 -3.19 9.05 1.91
N GLN A 5 -2.75 9.05 0.66
CA GLN A 5 -3.17 8.08 -0.33
C GLN A 5 -2.59 6.70 -0.02
N GLU A 6 -1.30 6.60 0.33
CA GLU A 6 -0.67 5.34 0.71
C GLU A 6 -1.33 4.74 1.95
N HIS A 7 -1.61 5.56 2.96
CA HIS A 7 -2.31 5.09 4.16
C HIS A 7 -3.73 4.61 3.85
N ALA A 8 -4.49 5.37 3.05
CA ALA A 8 -5.83 4.94 2.64
C ALA A 8 -5.80 3.62 1.85
N ILE A 9 -4.83 3.47 0.95
CA ILE A 9 -4.62 2.24 0.18
C ILE A 9 -4.30 1.07 1.12
N LEU A 10 -3.33 1.21 2.02
CA LEU A 10 -2.93 0.12 2.93
C LEU A 10 -4.01 -0.22 3.96
N ALA A 11 -4.83 0.75 4.36
CA ALA A 11 -5.95 0.52 5.27
C ALA A 11 -7.07 -0.32 4.64
N VAL A 12 -7.29 -0.19 3.33
CA VAL A 12 -8.39 -0.85 2.63
C VAL A 12 -7.95 -2.13 1.91
N HIS A 13 -6.75 -2.13 1.34
CA HIS A 13 -6.24 -3.24 0.55
C HIS A 13 -5.54 -4.28 1.43
N VAL A 14 -6.30 -4.97 2.28
CA VAL A 14 -5.80 -6.02 3.20
C VAL A 14 -5.98 -7.45 2.64
N ARG A 15 -5.27 -8.42 3.21
CA ARG A 15 -5.43 -9.85 2.89
C ARG A 15 -6.76 -10.38 3.43
N GLY A 16 -7.63 -10.86 2.55
CA GLY A 16 -8.84 -11.61 2.91
C GLY A 16 -8.53 -13.06 3.28
N LEU A 17 -9.51 -13.75 3.87
CA LEU A 17 -9.39 -15.16 4.29
C LEU A 17 -9.10 -16.12 3.12
N ASP A 18 -9.50 -15.74 1.91
CA ASP A 18 -9.26 -16.47 0.66
C ASP A 18 -7.91 -16.13 0.01
N GLY A 19 -7.06 -15.35 0.68
CA GLY A 19 -5.78 -14.89 0.16
C GLY A 19 -5.90 -13.77 -0.89
N MET A 20 -7.10 -13.31 -1.19
CA MET A 20 -7.34 -12.22 -2.15
C MET A 20 -7.32 -10.85 -1.46
N CYS A 21 -7.11 -9.80 -2.24
CA CYS A 21 -7.15 -8.43 -1.74
C CYS A 21 -8.60 -7.97 -1.51
N ALA A 22 -8.93 -7.63 -0.26
CA ALA A 22 -10.26 -7.15 0.12
C ALA A 22 -10.60 -5.80 -0.55
N GLY A 23 -9.64 -4.87 -0.62
CA GLY A 23 -9.84 -3.56 -1.23
C GLY A 23 -10.15 -3.63 -2.72
N CYS A 24 -9.42 -4.47 -3.48
CA CYS A 24 -9.70 -4.66 -4.91
C CYS A 24 -11.11 -5.19 -5.16
N ARG A 25 -11.61 -6.06 -4.28
CA ARG A 25 -12.98 -6.57 -4.34
C ARG A 25 -13.99 -5.49 -3.96
N ALA A 26 -13.77 -4.76 -2.88
CA ALA A 26 -14.71 -3.78 -2.36
C ALA A 26 -14.90 -2.57 -3.30
N TRP A 27 -13.83 -2.10 -3.94
CA TRP A 27 -13.89 -0.89 -4.75
C TRP A 27 -14.20 -1.14 -6.22
N TRP A 28 -13.78 -2.29 -6.75
CA TRP A 28 -13.83 -2.54 -8.18
C TRP A 28 -14.36 -3.91 -8.55
N SER A 29 -14.81 -4.70 -7.58
CA SER A 29 -15.29 -6.06 -7.79
C SER A 29 -14.27 -6.96 -8.48
N ARG A 30 -12.96 -6.73 -8.23
CA ARG A 30 -11.86 -7.52 -8.80
C ARG A 30 -11.32 -8.55 -7.80
N LEU A 31 -11.21 -9.80 -8.25
CA LEU A 31 -10.51 -10.86 -7.52
C LEU A 31 -9.03 -10.83 -7.91
N THR A 32 -8.20 -10.30 -7.01
CA THR A 32 -6.75 -10.20 -7.20
C THR A 32 -6.05 -10.78 -5.98
N PRO A 33 -5.01 -11.62 -6.14
CA PRO A 33 -4.23 -12.13 -5.02
C PRO A 33 -3.65 -10.99 -4.16
N TYR A 34 -3.56 -11.21 -2.85
CA TYR A 34 -2.80 -10.32 -1.97
C TYR A 34 -1.33 -10.79 -1.86
N PRO A 35 -0.34 -9.89 -1.99
CA PRO A 35 -0.48 -8.44 -2.18
C PRO A 35 -0.88 -8.06 -3.62
N CYS A 36 -1.73 -7.02 -3.75
CA CYS A 36 -2.08 -6.45 -5.06
C CYS A 36 -1.14 -5.30 -5.43
N TRP A 37 -1.11 -4.89 -6.70
CA TRP A 37 -0.18 -3.86 -7.19
C TRP A 37 -0.28 -2.51 -6.45
N GLN A 38 -1.44 -2.15 -5.89
CA GLN A 38 -1.56 -0.92 -5.09
C GLN A 38 -0.89 -1.03 -3.73
N VAL A 39 -0.94 -2.21 -3.10
CA VAL A 39 -0.22 -2.47 -1.84
C VAL A 39 1.28 -2.37 -2.10
N GLU A 40 1.75 -2.98 -3.19
CA GLU A 40 3.15 -2.88 -3.63
C GLU A 40 3.57 -1.42 -3.89
N TRP A 41 2.72 -0.67 -4.60
CA TRP A 41 2.96 0.76 -4.87
C TRP A 41 3.03 1.59 -3.58
N ALA A 42 2.06 1.42 -2.67
CA ALA A 42 1.97 2.19 -1.43
C ALA A 42 3.17 1.87 -0.51
N THR A 43 3.49 0.60 -0.36
CA THR A 43 4.64 0.12 0.43
C THR A 43 5.95 0.65 -0.14
N SER A 44 6.14 0.57 -1.47
CA SER A 44 7.32 1.11 -2.15
C SER A 44 7.49 2.62 -1.93
N ARG A 45 6.39 3.39 -1.93
CA ARG A 45 6.44 4.84 -1.66
C ARG A 45 6.74 5.17 -0.20
N GLN A 46 6.18 4.42 0.75
CA GLN A 46 6.51 4.58 2.16
C GLN A 46 7.98 4.26 2.41
N ALA A 47 8.49 3.14 1.88
CA ALA A 47 9.89 2.76 1.99
C ALA A 47 10.82 3.86 1.46
N ARG A 48 10.58 4.37 0.24
CA ARG A 48 11.35 5.48 -0.33
C ARG A 48 11.31 6.75 0.53
N THR A 49 10.15 7.07 1.11
CA THR A 49 10.00 8.24 1.98
C THR A 49 10.80 8.09 3.27
N ILE A 50 10.75 6.91 3.89
CA ILE A 50 11.55 6.59 5.09
C ILE A 50 13.04 6.64 4.75
N THR A 51 13.46 6.03 3.65
CA THR A 51 14.85 6.07 3.18
C THR A 51 15.34 7.51 2.95
N ALA A 52 14.55 8.35 2.27
CA ALA A 52 14.92 9.74 2.04
C ALA A 52 15.12 10.51 3.36
N ARG A 53 14.18 10.37 4.32
CA ARG A 53 14.29 11.00 5.64
C ARG A 53 15.50 10.54 6.42
N PHE A 54 15.81 9.24 6.36
CA PHE A 54 17.00 8.69 7.01
C PHE A 54 18.28 9.29 6.41
N LEU A 55 18.39 9.34 5.09
CA LEU A 55 19.56 9.91 4.41
C LEU A 55 19.70 11.41 4.64
N GLU A 56 18.60 12.16 4.73
CA GLU A 56 18.61 13.58 5.10
C GLU A 56 19.09 13.81 6.55
N GLY A 57 18.71 12.95 7.49
CA GLY A 57 19.14 13.06 8.89
C GLY A 57 20.56 12.58 9.19
N VAL A 58 21.19 11.86 8.25
CA VAL A 58 22.61 11.46 8.33
C VAL A 58 23.54 12.58 7.83
N ARG A 59 23.00 13.61 7.16
CA ARG A 59 23.78 14.74 6.62
C ARG A 59 23.98 15.84 7.66
#